data_AF-A0A962VEX3-F1
#
_entry.id   AF-A0A962VEX3-F1
#
_cell.length_a   1.000
_cell.length_b   1.000
_cell.length_c   1.000
_cell.angle_alpha   90.00
_cell.angle_beta   90.00
_cell.angle_gamma   90.00
#
_symmetry.space_group_name_H-M   'P 1'
#
loop_
_entity.id
_entity.type
_entity.pdbx_description
1 polymer ?
#
loop_
_entity_poly.entity_id
_entity_poly.type
_entity_poly.pdbx_seq_one_letter_code
_entity_poly.pdbx_strand_id
1 'polypeptide(L)' 'IDKSPMQRLGTVEEAAQMTAWLVSDAISFNTGACFDLSGGRATY' A
#
# COMPACT_ATOMS: atom_id res chain seq x y z
N ILE A 1 -14.28 7.58 2.55
CA ILE A 1 -13.25 8.29 3.34
C ILE A 1 -13.49 8.05 4.83
N ASP A 2 -14.72 8.23 5.31
CA ASP A 2 -15.11 8.12 6.73
C ASP A 2 -14.70 6.81 7.44
N LYS A 3 -14.73 5.68 6.73
CA LYS A 3 -14.33 4.36 7.26
C LYS A 3 -12.81 4.10 7.23
N SER A 4 -12.02 4.97 6.60
CA SER A 4 -10.56 4.84 6.53
C SER A 4 -9.94 5.61 7.70
N PRO A 5 -9.17 4.96 8.59
CA PRO A 5 -8.45 5.62 9.68
C PRO A 5 -7.65 6.85 9.25
N MET A 6 -7.10 6.84 8.04
CA MET A 6 -6.32 7.98 7.53
C MET A 6 -7.15 9.21 7.15
N GLN A 7 -8.48 9.11 7.07
CA GLN A 7 -9.41 10.22 6.81
C GLN A 7 -9.05 11.08 5.58
N ARG A 8 -8.36 10.47 4.60
CA ARG A 8 -8.05 11.09 3.31
C ARG A 8 -7.99 10.03 2.22
N LEU A 9 -7.96 10.49 0.97
CA LEU A 9 -7.60 9.64 -0.15
C LEU A 9 -6.07 9.47 -0.19
N GLY A 10 -5.63 8.31 -0.67
CA GLY A 10 -4.24 8.11 -1.07
C GLY A 10 -3.92 8.93 -2.32
N THR A 11 -2.66 9.29 -2.50
CA THR A 11 -2.20 9.97 -3.71
C THR A 11 -1.63 8.98 -4.73
N VAL A 12 -1.49 9.42 -5.99
CA VAL A 12 -0.88 8.60 -7.04
C VAL A 12 0.60 8.35 -6.75
N GLU A 13 1.28 9.29 -6.09
CA GLU A 13 2.67 9.17 -5.68
C GLU A 13 2.86 8.09 -4.61
N GLU A 14 1.94 7.96 -3.66
CA GLU A 14 2.00 6.91 -2.64
C GLU A 14 1.86 5.52 -3.27
N ALA A 15 0.96 5.36 -4.23
CA ALA A 15 0.81 4.13 -4.99
C ALA A 15 2.05 3.81 -5.84
N ALA A 16 2.62 4.83 -6.50
CA ALA A 16 3.84 4.69 -7.29
C ALA A 16 5.05 4.31 -6.42
N GLN A 17 5.20 4.92 -5.24
CA GLN A 17 6.29 4.60 -4.31
C GLN A 17 6.19 3.17 -3.79
N MET A 18 4.98 2.71 -3.39
CA MET A 18 4.82 1.32 -2.97
C MET A 18 5.15 0.36 -4.12
N THR A 19 4.69 0.66 -5.33
CA THR A 19 5.00 -0.15 -6.53
C THR A 19 6.50 -0.19 -6.79
N ALA A 20 7.19 0.95 -6.72
CA ALA A 20 8.63 1.04 -6.92
C ALA A 20 9.41 0.21 -5.88
N TRP A 21 8.95 0.20 -4.62
CA TRP A 21 9.53 -0.64 -3.58
C TRP A 21 9.29 -2.14 -3.85
N LEU A 22 8.07 -2.53 -4.25
CA LEU A 22 7.71 -3.92 -4.53
C LEU A 22 8.54 -4.54 -5.67
N VAL A 23 8.97 -3.74 -6.65
CA VAL A 23 9.82 -4.21 -7.76
C VAL A 23 11.32 -4.05 -7.50
N SER A 24 11.71 -3.61 -6.31
CA SER A 24 13.10 -3.37 -5.95
C SER A 24 13.76 -4.57 -5.26
N ASP A 25 15.09 -4.58 -5.21
CA ASP A 25 15.87 -5.62 -4.51
C ASP A 25 15.64 -5.63 -2.98
N ALA A 26 15.07 -4.54 -2.43
CA ALA A 26 14.79 -4.40 -1.00
C ALA A 26 13.78 -5.45 -0.47
N ILE A 27 13.04 -6.10 -1.36
CA ILE A 27 12.04 -7.11 -1.03
C ILE A 27 12.26 -8.43 -1.79
N SER A 28 13.51 -8.70 -2.19
CA SER A 28 13.91 -9.88 -2.99
C SER A 28 13.56 -11.25 -2.41
N PHE A 29 13.24 -11.36 -1.11
CA PHE A 29 12.85 -12.62 -0.46
C PHE A 29 11.35 -12.72 -0.13
N ASN A 30 10.53 -11.82 -0.65
CA ASN A 30 9.07 -11.86 -0.49
C ASN A 30 8.39 -12.28 -1.80
N THR A 31 7.38 -13.13 -1.70
CA THR A 31 6.53 -13.51 -2.83
C THR A 31 5.15 -13.93 -2.32
N GLY A 32 4.12 -13.77 -3.14
CA GLY A 32 2.75 -14.17 -2.81
C GLY A 32 2.07 -13.35 -1.70
N ALA A 33 2.64 -12.21 -1.29
CA ALA A 33 2.05 -11.33 -0.29
C ALA A 33 1.15 -10.26 -0.93
N CYS A 34 0.12 -9.85 -0.20
CA CYS A 34 -0.70 -8.67 -0.53
C CYS A 34 -0.32 -7.50 0.39
N PHE A 35 0.05 -6.37 -0.21
CA PHE A 35 0.33 -5.12 0.48
C PHE A 35 -0.84 -4.16 0.26
N ASP A 36 -1.46 -3.72 1.35
CA ASP A 36 -2.66 -2.90 1.30
C ASP A 36 -2.36 -1.39 1.37
N LEU A 37 -3.04 -0.64 0.51
CA LEU A 37 -3.02 0.82 0.44
C LEU A 37 -4.39 1.42 0.73
N SER A 38 -5.16 0.82 1.63
CA SER A 38 -6.52 1.27 1.92
C SER A 38 -6.59 2.45 2.90
N GLY A 39 -5.44 2.92 3.39
CA GLY A 39 -5.36 3.86 4.51
C GLY A 39 -5.96 3.28 5.81
N GLY A 40 -5.88 1.96 5.98
CA GLY A 40 -6.41 1.23 7.13
C GLY A 40 -7.91 0.90 7.06
N ARG A 41 -8.55 1.05 5.90
CA ARG A 41 -9.99 0.76 5.72
C ARG A 41 -10.26 -0.75 5.67
N ALA A 42 -9.31 -1.54 5.18
CA ALA A 42 -9.50 -2.97 5.02
C ALA A 42 -9.46 -3.70 6.37
N THR A 43 -10.33 -4.70 6.56
CA THR A 43 -10.54 -5.41 7.85
C THR A 43 -10.38 -6.92 7.71
N TYR A 44 -9.57 -7.37 6.75
CA TYR A 44 -9.30 -8.79 6.50
C TYR A 44 -8.25 -9.34 7.48
#